data_AF-E3KR62-F1
#
_entry.id   AF-E3KR62-F1
#
_cell.length_a   1.000
_cell.length_b   1.000
_cell.length_c   1.000
_cell.angle_alpha   90.00
_cell.angle_beta   90.00
_cell.angle_gamma   90.00
#
_symmetry.space_group_name_H-M   'P 1'
#
loop_
_entity.id
_entity.type
_entity.pdbx_description
1 polymer ?
#
loop_
_entity_poly.entity_id
_entity_poly.type
_entity_poly.pdbx_seq_one_letter_code
_entity_poly.pdbx_strand_id
1 'polypeptide(L)'
;MRIRMSYARLVMVHHYVHKYRKTSQWLEIDERLGILRGSLVDFQRHHTQLVLDKDNELFSHLKRFDKINKEDFTVPSLEDVRKSIAATALNNEATAATLNNNQAVNGD
;
A
#
# COMPACT_ATOMS: atom_id res chain seq x y z
N MET A 1 13.28 -4.60 -9.16
CA MET A 1 12.47 -4.26 -10.34
C MET A 1 10.96 -4.47 -10.13
N ARG A 2 10.51 -5.58 -9.53
CA ARG A 2 9.07 -5.91 -9.29
C ARG A 2 8.24 -4.75 -8.72
N ILE A 3 8.67 -4.16 -7.61
CA ILE A 3 7.92 -3.09 -6.91
C ILE A 3 7.71 -1.86 -7.80
N ARG A 4 8.74 -1.44 -8.54
CA ARG A 4 8.65 -0.28 -9.45
C ARG A 4 7.66 -0.54 -10.59
N MET A 5 7.64 -1.76 -11.12
CA MET A 5 6.70 -2.16 -12.18
C MET A 5 5.27 -2.25 -11.67
N SER A 6 5.05 -2.83 -10.48
CA SER A 6 3.74 -2.86 -9.81
C SER A 6 3.20 -1.45 -9.57
N TYR A 7 4.04 -0.55 -9.05
CA TYR A 7 3.65 0.84 -8.84
C TYR A 7 3.31 1.56 -10.15
N ALA A 8 4.17 1.45 -11.16
CA ALA A 8 3.94 2.06 -12.46
C ALA A 8 2.64 1.55 -13.10
N ARG A 9 2.39 0.24 -13.03
CA ARG A 9 1.16 -0.39 -13.54
C ARG A 9 -0.08 0.17 -12.85
N LEU A 10 -0.09 0.23 -11.51
CA LEU A 10 -1.20 0.80 -10.75
C LEU A 10 -1.48 2.25 -11.14
N VAL A 11 -0.44 3.09 -11.23
CA VAL A 11 -0.60 4.51 -11.59
C VAL A 11 -1.13 4.68 -13.00
N MET A 12 -0.57 3.94 -13.98
CA MET A 12 -1.01 4.01 -15.37
C MET A 12 -2.48 3.59 -15.51
N VAL A 13 -2.88 2.50 -14.86
CA VAL A 13 -4.25 1.99 -14.95
C VAL A 13 -5.24 2.90 -14.22
N HIS A 14 -4.92 3.34 -12.99
CA HIS A 14 -5.75 4.30 -12.27
C HIS A 14 -5.98 5.56 -13.10
N HIS A 15 -4.93 6.08 -13.75
CA HIS A 15 -5.05 7.25 -14.61
C HIS A 15 -5.90 6.98 -15.86
N TYR A 16 -5.68 5.84 -16.53
CA TYR A 16 -6.47 5.43 -17.71
C TYR A 16 -7.96 5.30 -17.40
N VAL A 17 -8.30 4.79 -16.21
CA VAL A 17 -9.69 4.56 -15.80
C VAL A 17 -10.39 5.82 -15.28
N HIS A 18 -9.68 6.65 -14.51
CA HIS A 18 -10.31 7.73 -13.73
C HIS A 18 -10.05 9.15 -14.24
N LYS A 19 -9.04 9.39 -15.11
CA LYS A 19 -8.67 10.75 -15.52
C LYS A 19 -8.91 11.01 -17.01
N TYR A 20 -9.57 12.14 -17.31
CA TYR A 20 -9.83 12.62 -18.68
C TYR A 20 -9.02 13.89 -19.07
N ARG A 21 -8.32 14.63 -18.18
CA ARG A 21 -7.54 15.84 -18.59
C ARG A 21 -6.30 16.27 -17.74
N LYS A 22 -5.25 16.66 -18.49
CA LYS A 22 -4.20 17.72 -18.36
C LYS A 22 -3.19 17.81 -17.21
N THR A 23 -3.14 16.93 -16.21
CA THR A 23 -1.98 16.91 -15.29
C THR A 23 -0.96 15.87 -15.75
N SER A 24 0.33 16.24 -15.82
CA SER A 24 1.39 15.33 -16.24
C SER A 24 1.46 14.13 -15.29
N GLN A 25 1.24 12.92 -15.83
CA GLN A 25 1.38 11.66 -15.08
C GLN A 25 2.74 11.57 -14.40
N TRP A 26 3.78 12.01 -15.10
CA TRP A 26 5.15 12.02 -14.59
C TRP A 26 5.32 12.95 -13.40
N LEU A 27 4.63 14.10 -13.37
CA LEU A 27 4.71 15.03 -12.25
C LEU A 27 4.08 14.43 -10.97
N GLU A 28 2.92 13.80 -11.09
CA GLU A 28 2.26 13.13 -9.95
C GLU A 28 3.07 11.94 -9.43
N ILE A 29 3.73 11.21 -10.33
CA ILE A 29 4.65 10.12 -9.97
C ILE A 29 5.90 10.68 -9.28
N ASP A 30 6.52 11.71 -9.85
CA ASP A 30 7.77 12.29 -9.35
C ASP A 30 7.58 12.94 -7.97
N GLU A 31 6.46 13.64 -7.74
CA GLU A 31 6.11 14.19 -6.43
C GLU A 31 6.01 13.08 -5.37
N ARG A 32 5.28 12.00 -5.69
CA ARG A 32 5.12 10.86 -4.77
C ARG A 32 6.44 10.14 -4.53
N LEU A 33 7.26 9.95 -5.56
CA LEU A 33 8.59 9.36 -5.43
C LEU A 33 9.53 10.27 -4.62
N GLY A 34 9.43 11.59 -4.75
CA GLY A 34 10.16 12.58 -3.96
C GLY A 34 9.84 12.44 -2.47
N ILE A 35 8.56 12.38 -2.12
CA ILE A 35 8.12 12.15 -0.73
C ILE A 35 8.65 10.82 -0.22
N LEU A 36 8.51 9.73 -0.99
CA LEU A 36 8.98 8.40 -0.58
C LEU A 36 10.49 8.33 -0.34
N ARG A 37 11.30 9.05 -1.13
CA ARG A 37 12.75 9.12 -0.93
C ARG A 37 13.14 9.83 0.36
N GLY A 38 12.38 10.84 0.78
CA GLY A 38 12.59 11.56 2.03
C GLY A 38 12.00 10.87 3.27
N SER A 39 11.16 9.86 3.08
CA SER A 39 10.46 9.17 4.16
C SER A 39 11.33 8.14 4.89
N LEU A 40 10.97 7.86 6.15
CA LEU A 40 11.57 6.81 6.98
C LEU A 40 11.47 5.42 6.33
N VAL A 41 12.41 4.54 6.67
CA VAL A 41 12.49 3.16 6.14
C VAL A 41 11.19 2.38 6.36
N ASP A 42 10.57 2.52 7.55
CA ASP A 42 9.29 1.87 7.85
C ASP A 42 8.19 2.35 6.91
N PHE A 43 8.11 3.65 6.66
CA PHE A 43 7.14 4.23 5.73
C PHE A 43 7.33 3.68 4.31
N GLN A 44 8.57 3.58 3.85
CA GLN A 44 8.89 3.00 2.54
C GLN A 44 8.50 1.51 2.46
N ARG A 45 8.70 0.76 3.55
CA ARG A 45 8.32 -0.66 3.65
C ARG A 45 6.80 -0.84 3.56
N HIS A 46 6.03 -0.08 4.34
CA HIS A 46 4.57 -0.13 4.31
C HIS A 46 4.01 0.29 2.95
N HIS A 47 4.54 1.35 2.34
CA HIS A 47 4.18 1.72 0.97
C HIS A 47 4.45 0.59 -0.03
N THR A 48 5.64 -0.02 0.04
CA THR A 48 6.02 -1.14 -0.82
C THR A 48 5.06 -2.30 -0.70
N GLN A 49 4.67 -2.65 0.53
CA GLN A 49 3.75 -3.76 0.78
C GLN A 49 2.36 -3.47 0.21
N LEU A 50 1.79 -2.29 0.49
CA LEU A 50 0.48 -1.89 -0.03
C LEU A 50 0.43 -1.87 -1.57
N VAL A 51 1.52 -1.43 -2.21
CA VAL A 51 1.64 -1.46 -3.67
C VAL A 51 1.61 -2.89 -4.20
N LEU A 52 2.37 -3.80 -3.59
CA LEU A 52 2.41 -5.20 -4.02
C LEU A 52 1.07 -5.89 -3.79
N ASP A 53 0.43 -5.65 -2.66
CA ASP A 53 -0.84 -6.26 -2.30
C ASP A 53 -1.94 -5.81 -3.26
N LYS A 54 -2.04 -4.50 -3.54
CA LYS A 54 -3.04 -3.98 -4.47
C LYS A 54 -2.79 -4.43 -5.91
N ASP A 55 -1.54 -4.45 -6.33
CA ASP A 55 -1.15 -4.93 -7.65
C ASP A 55 -1.46 -6.42 -7.83
N ASN A 56 -1.26 -7.22 -6.78
CA ASN A 56 -1.65 -8.62 -6.76
C ASN A 56 -3.17 -8.76 -6.78
N GLU A 57 -3.91 -8.02 -5.95
CA GLU A 57 -5.37 -8.04 -5.91
C GLU A 57 -6.00 -7.81 -7.30
N LEU A 58 -5.49 -6.83 -8.06
CA LEU A 58 -6.04 -6.43 -9.34
C LEU A 58 -5.57 -7.30 -10.52
N PHE A 59 -4.28 -7.66 -10.57
CA PHE A 59 -3.68 -8.21 -11.79
C PHE A 59 -3.14 -9.63 -11.65
N SER A 60 -3.30 -10.27 -10.49
CA SER A 60 -3.00 -11.70 -10.34
C SER A 60 -4.22 -12.56 -10.71
N HIS A 61 -4.05 -13.88 -10.62
CA HIS A 61 -5.13 -14.86 -10.82
C HIS A 61 -5.86 -14.78 -12.16
N LEU A 62 -5.19 -14.31 -13.22
CA LEU A 62 -5.75 -14.20 -14.58
C LEU A 62 -7.03 -13.35 -14.66
N LYS A 63 -7.21 -12.42 -13.70
CA LYS A 63 -8.30 -11.45 -13.74
C LYS A 63 -8.18 -10.61 -15.01
N ARG A 64 -9.26 -10.60 -15.79
CA ARG A 64 -9.31 -9.77 -17.00
C ARG A 64 -9.65 -8.34 -16.63
N PHE A 65 -9.02 -7.40 -17.31
CA PHE A 65 -9.21 -5.97 -17.11
C PHE A 65 -10.68 -5.53 -17.20
N ASP A 66 -11.43 -6.08 -18.15
CA ASP A 66 -12.85 -5.78 -18.40
C ASP A 66 -13.80 -6.36 -17.33
N LYS A 67 -13.27 -7.13 -16.36
CA LYS A 67 -14.05 -7.74 -15.27
C LYS A 67 -13.78 -7.11 -13.90
N ILE A 68 -12.87 -6.16 -13.81
CA ILE A 68 -12.55 -5.43 -12.59
C ILE A 68 -13.39 -4.14 -12.57
N ASN A 69 -14.00 -3.79 -11.43
CA ASN A 69 -14.78 -2.56 -11.37
C ASN A 69 -13.83 -1.37 -11.48
N LYS A 70 -14.30 -0.31 -12.14
CA LYS A 70 -13.49 0.89 -12.35
C LYS A 70 -12.98 1.48 -11.04
N GLU A 71 -13.85 1.54 -10.04
CA GLU A 71 -13.56 2.05 -8.70
C GLU A 71 -12.49 1.24 -7.95
N ASP A 72 -12.24 -0.01 -8.34
CA ASP A 72 -11.25 -0.87 -7.69
C ASP A 72 -9.80 -0.49 -8.11
N PHE A 73 -9.64 0.22 -9.23
CA PHE A 73 -8.33 0.63 -9.76
C PHE A 73 -7.74 1.82 -9.01
N THR A 74 -7.47 1.65 -7.72
CA THR A 74 -6.87 2.68 -6.86
C THR A 74 -5.36 2.52 -6.74
N VAL A 75 -4.68 3.59 -6.29
CA VAL A 75 -3.25 3.57 -5.95
C VAL A 75 -3.08 3.95 -4.48
N PRO A 76 -2.36 3.15 -3.66
CA PRO A 76 -2.14 3.46 -2.25
C PRO A 76 -1.70 4.90 -2.04
N SER A 77 -2.41 5.62 -1.18
CA SER A 77 -2.13 7.00 -0.78
C SER A 77 -1.15 7.07 0.38
N LEU A 78 -0.61 8.26 0.64
CA LEU A 78 0.23 8.48 1.81
C LEU A 78 -0.58 8.27 3.11
N GLU A 79 -1.89 8.52 3.08
CA GLU A 79 -2.78 8.26 4.20
C GLU A 79 -2.93 6.75 4.44
N ASP A 80 -3.05 5.95 3.39
CA ASP A 80 -3.12 4.48 3.50
C ASP A 80 -1.85 3.91 4.13
N VAL A 81 -0.69 4.47 3.79
CA VAL A 81 0.59 4.11 4.42
C VAL A 81 0.57 4.45 5.91
N ARG A 82 0.11 5.66 6.30
CA ARG A 82 0.02 6.06 7.71
C ARG A 82 -0.94 5.16 8.50
N LYS A 83 -2.11 4.84 7.91
CA LYS A 83 -3.09 3.90 8.51
C LYS A 83 -2.48 2.51 8.69
N SER A 84 -1.74 2.02 7.70
CA SER A 84 -1.07 0.72 7.77
C SER A 84 -0.03 0.67 8.90
N ILE A 85 0.78 1.73 9.05
CA ILE A 85 1.76 1.83 10.14
C ILE A 85 1.06 1.84 11.51
N ALA A 86 0.01 2.67 11.65
CA ALA A 86 -0.74 2.77 12.89
C ALA A 86 -1.39 1.43 13.29
N ALA A 87 -1.97 0.71 12.31
CA ALA A 87 -2.55 -0.60 12.54
C ALA A 87 -1.51 -1.63 12.99
N THR A 88 -0.31 -1.62 12.39
CA THR A 88 0.77 -2.51 12.82
C THR A 88 1.26 -2.19 14.23
N ALA A 89 1.37 -0.92 14.61
CA ALA A 89 1.72 -0.53 15.97
C ALA A 89 0.70 -1.05 17.00
N LEU A 90 -0.60 -0.83 16.74
CA LEU A 90 -1.69 -1.33 17.61
C LEU A 90 -1.68 -2.86 17.73
N ASN A 91 -1.46 -3.57 16.63
CA ASN A 91 -1.37 -5.04 16.65
C ASN A 91 -0.19 -5.54 17.48
N ASN A 92 0.96 -4.85 17.40
CA ASN A 92 2.14 -5.19 18.18
C ASN A 92 1.90 -4.96 19.68
N GLU A 93 1.24 -3.86 20.06
CA GLU A 93 0.85 -3.57 21.44
C GLU A 93 -0.14 -4.60 22.00
N ALA A 94 -1.18 -4.94 21.24
CA ALA A 94 -2.15 -5.97 21.62
C ALA A 94 -1.51 -7.36 21.77
N THR A 95 -0.55 -7.70 20.89
CA THR A 95 0.20 -8.96 20.96
C THR A 95 1.11 -8.99 22.19
N ALA A 96 1.80 -7.88 22.49
CA ALA A 96 2.64 -7.76 23.68
C ALA A 96 1.82 -7.87 24.98
N ALA A 97 0.65 -7.24 25.04
CA ALA A 97 -0.25 -7.35 26.20
C ALA A 97 -0.75 -8.80 26.42
N THR A 98 -1.06 -9.52 25.33
CA THR A 98 -1.51 -10.92 25.40
C THR A 98 -0.40 -11.85 25.88
N LEU A 99 0.84 -11.64 25.41
CA LEU A 99 2.00 -12.42 25.84
C LEU A 99 2.31 -12.23 27.33
N ASN A 100 2.25 -10.98 27.82
CA ASN A 100 2.49 -10.69 29.25
C ASN A 100 1.44 -11.33 30.15
N ASN A 101 0.16 -11.32 29.75
CA ASN A 101 -0.91 -11.93 30.54
C ASN A 101 -0.78 -13.45 30.64
N ASN A 102 -0.26 -14.12 29.60
CA ASN A 102 -0.04 -15.57 29.60
C ASN A 102 1.19 -16.00 30.43
N GLN A 103 2.15 -15.10 30.66
CA GLN A 103 3.28 -15.36 31.56
C GLN A 103 2.93 -15.20 33.04
N ALA A 104 1.96 -14.33 33.37
CA ALA A 104 1.50 -14.11 34.73
C ALA A 104 0.63 -15.26 35.29
N VAL A 105 0.02 -16.08 34.43
CA VAL A 105 -0.90 -17.17 34.83
C VAL A 105 -0.18 -18.52 35.05
N ASN A 106 1.05 -18.68 34.56
CA ASN A 106 1.82 -19.94 34.66
C ASN A 106 2.93 -19.89 35.72
N GLY A 107 2.84 -18.97 36.68
CA GLY A 107 3.87 -18.68 37.68
C GLY A 107 3.42 -18.86 39.12
N ASP A 108 2.64 -19.91 39.42
CA ASP A 108 2.34 -20.40 40.78
C ASP A 108 2.52 -21.93 40.83
#